data_AF-F0Z544-F1
#
_entry.id   AF-F0Z544-F1
#
_cell.length_a   1.000
_cell.length_b   1.000
_cell.length_c   1.000
_cell.angle_alpha   90.00
_cell.angle_beta   90.00
_cell.angle_gamma   90.00
#
_symmetry.space_group_name_H-M   'P 1'
#
loop_
_entity.id
_entity.type
_entity.pdbx_description
1 polymer ?
#
loop_
_entity_poly.entity_id
_entity_poly.type
_entity_poly.pdbx_seq_one_letter_code
_entity_poly.pdbx_strand_id
1 'polypeptide(L)' 'MRQYQMKETKEVKKMICNKCGKEIPVVNGHAEEGILSVDYTWGYFSEKDGEKHSFDLCESCYDELLASFKIPAEIEG' A
#
# COMPACT_ATOMS: atom_id res chain seq x y z
N MET A 1 -24.89 -30.53 -7.62
CA MET A 1 -23.80 -30.33 -6.64
C MET A 1 -23.45 -28.84 -6.65
N ARG A 2 -23.74 -28.10 -5.57
CA ARG A 2 -23.50 -26.65 -5.50
C ARG A 2 -22.05 -26.45 -5.04
N GLN A 3 -21.19 -25.94 -5.91
CA GLN A 3 -19.83 -25.54 -5.54
C GLN A 3 -19.90 -24.16 -4.88
N TYR A 4 -19.66 -24.12 -3.57
CA TYR A 4 -19.49 -22.87 -2.85
C TYR A 4 -18.02 -22.47 -2.97
N GLN A 5 -17.74 -21.34 -3.61
CA GLN A 5 -16.42 -20.72 -3.54
C GLN A 5 -16.30 -20.04 -2.17
N MET A 6 -15.55 -20.67 -1.26
CA MET A 6 -15.10 -20.04 -0.02
C MET A 6 -14.27 -18.82 -0.40
N LYS A 7 -14.83 -17.62 -0.22
CA LYS A 7 -14.05 -16.39 -0.21
C LYS A 7 -13.25 -16.40 1.09
N GLU A 8 -11.98 -16.76 1.02
CA GLU A 8 -11.02 -16.42 2.07
C GLU A 8 -11.00 -14.90 2.18
N THR A 9 -11.81 -14.34 3.07
CA THR A 9 -11.61 -12.99 3.58
C THR A 9 -10.31 -13.03 4.37
N LYS A 10 -9.20 -12.70 3.69
CA LYS A 10 -7.97 -12.28 4.37
C LYS A 10 -8.30 -11.01 5.14
N GLU A 11 -8.80 -11.19 6.36
CA GLU A 11 -8.92 -10.09 7.32
C GLU A 11 -7.51 -9.58 7.56
N VAL A 12 -7.20 -8.41 6.99
CA VAL A 12 -5.92 -7.73 7.18
C VAL A 12 -5.90 -7.23 8.62
N LYS A 13 -5.34 -8.03 9.53
CA LYS A 13 -5.28 -7.72 10.97
C LYS A 13 -4.22 -6.66 11.29
N LYS A 14 -3.25 -6.48 10.41
CA LYS A 14 -2.13 -5.55 10.56
C LYS A 14 -1.58 -5.19 9.19
N MET A 15 -1.23 -3.92 9.04
CA MET A 15 -0.49 -3.40 7.90
C MET A 15 0.96 -3.21 8.32
N ILE A 16 1.90 -3.39 7.41
CA ILE A 16 3.33 -3.28 7.72
C ILE A 16 3.95 -2.27 6.76
N CYS A 17 4.59 -1.23 7.30
CA CYS A 17 5.33 -0.29 6.48
C CYS A 17 6.52 -1.00 5.82
N ASN A 18 6.57 -0.99 4.50
CA ASN A 18 7.61 -1.66 3.72
C ASN A 18 8.97 -0.97 3.81
N LYS A 19 9.01 0.30 4.25
CA LYS A 19 10.25 1.05 4.44
C LYS A 19 10.87 0.86 5.82
N CYS A 20 10.10 1.08 6.89
CA CYS A 20 10.62 1.03 8.27
C CYS A 20 10.24 -0.23 9.05
N GLY A 21 9.37 -1.09 8.52
CA GLY A 21 8.90 -2.31 9.19
C GLY A 21 7.88 -2.07 10.31
N LYS A 22 7.38 -0.84 10.46
CA LYS A 22 6.38 -0.50 11.49
C LYS A 22 5.09 -1.30 11.25
N GLU A 23 4.68 -2.04 12.27
CA GLU A 23 3.39 -2.74 12.28
C GLU A 23 2.31 -1.76 12.74
N ILE A 24 1.31 -1.60 11.89
CA ILE A 24 0.17 -0.72 12.14
C ILE A 24 -1.05 -1.60 12.35
N PRO A 25 -1.64 -1.57 13.55
CA PRO A 25 -2.89 -2.29 13.82
C PRO A 25 -4.02 -1.75 12.93
N VAL A 26 -4.78 -2.68 12.34
CA VAL A 26 -6.01 -2.37 11.61
C VAL A 26 -7.18 -2.72 12.50
N VAL A 27 -7.91 -1.70 12.95
CA VAL A 27 -9.06 -1.84 13.84
C VAL A 27 -10.31 -1.52 13.03
N ASN A 28 -11.26 -2.48 12.95
CA ASN A 28 -12.48 -2.35 12.15
C ASN A 28 -12.25 -2.06 10.65
N GLY A 29 -11.15 -2.55 10.07
CA GLY A 29 -10.83 -2.33 8.65
C GLY A 29 -10.20 -0.97 8.35
N HIS A 30 -9.96 -0.13 9.37
CA HIS A 30 -9.23 1.12 9.26
C HIS A 30 -7.90 1.01 9.99
N ALA A 31 -6.82 1.45 9.36
CA ALA A 31 -5.55 1.61 10.04
C ALA A 31 -5.68 2.68 11.14
N GLU A 32 -5.06 2.46 12.30
CA GLU A 32 -5.05 3.44 13.39
C GLU A 32 -4.28 4.74 13.03
N GLU A 33 -3.45 4.71 11.98
CA GLU A 33 -2.73 5.87 11.45
C GLU A 33 -2.85 5.98 9.92
N GLY A 34 -2.43 7.12 9.38
CA GLY A 34 -2.33 7.33 7.93
C GLY A 34 -1.36 6.33 7.30
N ILE A 35 -1.87 5.51 6.38
CA ILE A 35 -1.08 4.61 5.55
C ILE A 35 -1.31 4.95 4.08
N LEU A 36 -0.21 5.06 3.34
CA LEU A 36 -0.25 5.05 1.89
C LEU A 36 -0.13 3.62 1.39
N SER A 37 -1.22 3.10 0.81
CA SER A 37 -1.22 1.83 0.09
C SER A 37 -1.08 2.09 -1.41
N VAL A 38 0.00 1.59 -2.00
CA VAL A 38 0.24 1.65 -3.44
C VAL A 38 -0.07 0.28 -4.02
N ASP A 39 -1.01 0.21 -4.95
CA ASP A 39 -1.26 -0.95 -5.82
C ASP A 39 -1.14 -0.47 -7.26
N TYR A 40 0.04 -0.69 -7.85
CA TYR A 40 0.32 -0.23 -9.20
C TYR A 40 0.79 -1.38 -10.07
N THR A 41 0.21 -1.50 -11.26
CA THR A 41 0.63 -2.47 -12.26
C THR A 41 1.30 -1.70 -13.39
N TRP A 42 2.56 -2.04 -13.66
CA TRP A 42 3.32 -1.46 -14.75
C TRP A 42 2.73 -1.92 -16.08
N GLY A 43 2.27 -0.94 -16.87
CA GLY A 43 1.77 -1.18 -18.22
C GLY A 43 2.90 -1.49 -19.19
N TYR A 44 2.52 -1.93 -20.40
CA TYR A 44 3.43 -2.04 -21.54
C TYR A 44 4.16 -0.70 -21.75
N PHE A 45 5.45 -0.73 -22.10
CA PHE A 45 6.39 0.40 -22.28
C PHE A 45 7.28 0.79 -21.08
N SER A 46 7.43 -0.08 -20.08
CA SER A 46 8.38 0.14 -18.97
C SER A 46 9.40 -1.00 -18.87
N GLU A 47 10.61 -0.77 -18.36
CA GLU A 47 11.56 -1.88 -18.05
C GLU A 47 10.98 -2.92 -17.07
N LYS A 48 9.86 -2.57 -16.43
CA LYS A 48 9.08 -3.36 -15.47
C LYS A 48 7.77 -3.89 -16.07
N ASP A 49 7.71 -4.07 -17.39
CA ASP A 49 6.50 -4.52 -18.11
C ASP A 49 5.88 -5.78 -17.46
N GLY A 50 4.64 -5.65 -16.97
CA GLY A 50 3.88 -6.74 -16.36
C GLY A 50 4.19 -7.00 -14.87
N GLU A 51 5.09 -6.23 -14.26
CA GLU A 51 5.30 -6.29 -12.81
C GLU A 51 4.14 -5.60 -12.08
N LYS A 52 3.67 -6.23 -11.00
CA LYS A 52 2.73 -5.62 -10.07
C LYS A 52 3.48 -5.25 -8.79
N HIS A 53 3.47 -3.97 -8.46
CA HIS A 53 4.06 -3.45 -7.23
C HIS A 53 2.94 -3.12 -6.25
N SER A 54 2.94 -3.79 -5.11
CA SER A 54 2.02 -3.53 -4.00
C SER A 54 2.79 -3.34 -2.72
N PHE A 55 2.69 -2.16 -2.09
CA PHE A 55 3.36 -1.87 -0.83
C PHE A 55 2.60 -0.81 -0.02
N ASP A 56 2.82 -0.86 1.29
CA ASP A 56 2.26 0.06 2.27
C ASP A 56 3.37 0.88 2.92
N LEU A 57 3.14 2.18 3.11
CA LEU A 57 4.03 3.10 3.82
C LEU A 57 3.27 3.82 4.92
N CYS A 58 3.87 3.95 6.10
CA CYS A 58 3.35 4.86 7.12
C CYS A 58 3.53 6.32 6.69
N GLU A 59 2.74 7.21 7.27
CA GLU A 59 2.78 8.66 7.02
C GLU A 59 4.22 9.22 7.09
N SER A 60 4.98 8.88 8.13
CA SER A 60 6.37 9.38 8.27
C SER A 60 7.29 8.90 7.14
N CYS A 61 7.13 7.65 6.69
CA CYS A 61 7.91 7.12 5.58
C CYS A 61 7.47 7.71 4.23
N TYR A 62 6.20 8.06 4.11
CA TYR A 62 5.68 8.81 2.98
C TYR A 62 6.24 10.23 2.94
N ASP A 63 6.33 10.94 4.07
CA ASP A 63 6.95 12.26 4.14
C ASP A 63 8.43 12.21 3.73
N GLU A 64 9.17 11.22 4.20
CA GLU A 64 10.56 11.01 3.79
C GLU A 64 10.66 10.67 2.29
N LEU A 65 9.69 9.93 1.74
CA LEU A 65 9.64 9.63 0.31
C LEU A 65 9.39 10.92 -0.49
N LEU A 66 8.44 11.76 -0.05
CA LEU A 66 8.18 13.06 -0.65
C LEU A 66 9.42 13.97 -0.59
N ALA A 67 10.16 13.95 0.52
CA ALA A 67 11.39 14.72 0.68
C ALA A 67 12.50 14.27 -0.30
N SER A 68 12.45 13.01 -0.75
CA SER A 68 13.39 12.49 -1.76
C SER A 68 13.02 12.87 -3.20
N PHE A 69 11.83 13.41 -3.43
CA PHE A 69 11.40 13.73 -4.78
C PHE A 69 12.10 14.97 -5.31
N LYS A 70 12.60 14.86 -6.55
CA LYS A 70 13.15 16.00 -7.28
C LYS A 70 12.08 17.03 -7.64
N ILE A 71 10.84 16.57 -7.83
CA ILE A 71 9.66 17.39 -8.07
C ILE A 71 8.69 17.11 -6.92
N PRO A 72 8.29 18.13 -6.14
CA PRO A 72 7.39 17.92 -5.00
C PRO A 72 6.05 17.36 -5.47
N ALA A 73 5.43 16.52 -4.64
CA ALA A 73 4.08 16.07 -4.90
C ALA A 73 3.09 17.24 -4.79
N GLU A 74 2.06 17.21 -5.63
CA GLU A 74 0.93 18.13 -5.52
C GLU A 74 0.03 17.68 -4.36
N ILE A 75 -0.25 18.60 -3.43
CA ILE A 75 -1.04 18.34 -2.22
C ILE A 75 -2.25 19.28 -2.29
N GLU A 76 -3.45 18.72 -2.45
CA GLU A 76 -4.73 19.43 -2.35
C GLU A 76 -5.47 18.96 -1.09
N GLY A 77 -6.11 19.90 -0.36
CA GLY A 77 -6.78 19.64 0.91
C GLY A 77 -8.01 20.52 1.14
#